data_AF-A0A429WUN1-F1
#
_entry.id   AF-A0A429WUN1-F1
#
_cell.length_a   1.000
_cell.length_b   1.000
_cell.length_c   1.000
_cell.angle_alpha   90.00
_cell.angle_beta   90.00
_cell.angle_gamma   90.00
#
_symmetry.space_group_name_H-M   'P 1'
#
loop_
_entity.id
_entity.type
_entity.pdbx_description
1 polymer ?
#
loop_
_entity_poly.entity_id
_entity_poly.type
_entity_poly.pdbx_seq_one_letter_code
_entity_poly.pdbx_strand_id
1 'polypeptide(L)'
;MSEENKRSFFSKLDSHYAAVEMIRDASKALWVIAALQAISALMGDKIGLVDAALNAVCAFGIARFRSRVAAGIALVFALGTLIFAGYGMAAGGRVSGAGALIALFAVWATARALEATVKIRGTLANKPSRLLSDLE
;
A
#
# COMPACT_ATOMS: atom_id res chain seq x y z
N MET A 1 17.90 -29.16 1.27
CA MET A 1 17.20 -28.11 0.52
C MET A 1 16.51 -27.23 1.55
N SER A 2 17.06 -26.06 1.86
CA SER A 2 16.68 -25.29 3.05
C SER A 2 15.31 -24.65 2.91
N GLU A 3 14.53 -24.76 3.97
CA GLU A 3 13.28 -24.03 4.29
C GLU A 3 13.54 -22.51 4.30
N GLU A 4 13.78 -21.93 3.14
CA GLU A 4 14.00 -20.50 2.97
C GLU A 4 12.64 -19.78 3.04
N ASN A 5 12.27 -19.41 4.27
CA ASN A 5 11.68 -18.13 4.59
C ASN A 5 10.61 -17.62 3.59
N LYS A 6 9.52 -18.36 3.41
CA LYS A 6 8.29 -17.82 2.81
C LYS A 6 7.67 -16.83 3.80
N ARG A 7 8.21 -15.61 3.86
CA ARG A 7 7.52 -14.47 4.49
C ARG A 7 6.29 -14.15 3.66
N SER A 8 5.20 -14.80 4.02
CA SER A 8 3.91 -14.53 3.44
C SER A 8 3.54 -13.06 3.69
N PHE A 9 3.02 -12.40 2.66
CA PHE A 9 2.43 -11.06 2.74
C PHE A 9 1.36 -10.91 3.85
N PHE A 10 0.84 -12.04 4.35
CA PHE A 10 -0.16 -12.15 5.42
C PHE A 10 0.43 -12.40 6.82
N SER A 11 1.75 -12.50 6.96
CA SER A 11 2.40 -12.72 8.25
C SER A 11 2.26 -11.50 9.17
N LYS A 12 2.27 -11.75 10.49
CA LYS A 12 2.26 -10.69 11.50
C LYS A 12 3.54 -9.85 11.40
N LEU A 13 3.36 -8.54 11.48
CA LEU A 13 4.43 -7.55 11.52
C LEU A 13 5.08 -7.53 12.92
N ASP A 14 5.87 -8.55 13.23
CA ASP A 14 6.49 -8.72 14.56
C ASP A 14 7.94 -8.22 14.63
N SER A 15 8.55 -7.87 13.49
CA SER A 15 9.93 -7.41 13.40
C SER A 15 10.06 -6.09 12.64
N HIS A 16 11.01 -5.24 13.06
CA HIS A 16 11.35 -3.99 12.35
C HIS A 16 11.75 -4.27 10.89
N TYR A 17 12.50 -5.35 10.65
CA TYR A 17 12.91 -5.72 9.29
C TYR A 17 11.71 -6.14 8.42
N ALA A 18 10.78 -6.94 8.97
CA ALA A 18 9.54 -7.32 8.27
C ALA A 18 8.64 -6.12 7.98
N ALA A 19 8.61 -5.12 8.87
CA ALA A 19 7.84 -3.90 8.66
C ALA A 19 8.42 -2.99 7.58
N VAL A 20 9.75 -2.88 7.51
CA VAL A 20 10.41 -2.14 6.42
C VAL A 20 10.18 -2.82 5.07
N GLU A 21 10.27 -4.15 5.04
CA GLU A 21 10.02 -4.96 3.85
C GLU A 21 8.58 -4.79 3.35
N MET A 22 7.60 -4.87 4.25
CA MET A 22 6.18 -4.64 3.95
C MET A 22 5.92 -3.24 3.39
N ILE A 23 6.55 -2.19 3.95
CA ILE A 23 6.44 -0.82 3.41
C ILE A 23 6.99 -0.76 1.98
N ARG A 24 8.12 -1.42 1.72
CA ARG A 24 8.74 -1.44 0.40
C ARG A 24 7.84 -2.13 -0.61
N ASP A 25 7.27 -3.27 -0.25
CA ASP A 25 6.42 -4.04 -1.17
C ASP A 25 5.04 -3.39 -1.37
N ALA A 26 4.44 -2.80 -0.33
CA ALA A 26 3.24 -1.99 -0.47
C ALA A 26 3.48 -0.75 -1.35
N SER A 27 4.65 -0.11 -1.24
CA SER A 27 5.01 1.03 -2.11
C SER A 27 5.17 0.60 -3.57
N LYS A 28 5.79 -0.56 -3.83
CA LYS A 28 5.88 -1.12 -5.19
C LYS A 28 4.49 -1.42 -5.75
N ALA A 29 3.61 -2.01 -4.95
CA ALA A 29 2.24 -2.29 -5.35
C ALA A 29 1.51 -0.99 -5.77
N LEU A 30 1.65 0.08 -4.98
CA LEU A 30 1.09 1.39 -5.33
C LEU A 30 1.69 1.98 -6.61
N TRP A 31 2.99 1.82 -6.85
CA TRP A 31 3.61 2.23 -8.11
C TRP A 31 3.06 1.46 -9.32
N VAL A 32 2.84 0.15 -9.18
CA VAL A 32 2.22 -0.68 -10.23
C VAL A 32 0.78 -0.24 -10.49
N ILE A 33 0.02 0.04 -9.43
CA ILE A 33 -1.36 0.54 -9.53
C ILE A 33 -1.39 1.91 -10.23
N ALA A 34 -0.51 2.83 -9.86
CA ALA A 34 -0.38 4.13 -10.50
C ALA A 34 -0.03 3.99 -11.99
N ALA A 35 0.87 3.08 -12.35
CA ALA A 35 1.20 2.79 -13.74
C ALA A 35 0.00 2.24 -14.53
N LEU A 36 -0.76 1.30 -13.96
CA LEU A 36 -1.98 0.75 -14.55
C LEU A 36 -3.07 1.82 -14.74
N GLN A 37 -3.24 2.71 -13.76
CA GLN A 37 -4.16 3.84 -13.86
C GLN A 37 -3.71 4.85 -14.92
N ALA A 38 -2.42 5.15 -15.01
CA ALA A 38 -1.88 6.04 -16.04
C ALA A 38 -2.11 5.47 -17.46
N ILE A 39 -1.90 4.17 -17.66
CA ILE A 39 -2.19 3.50 -18.94
C ILE A 39 -3.68 3.58 -19.26
N SER A 40 -4.55 3.32 -18.27
CA SER A 40 -6.00 3.41 -18.43
C SER A 40 -6.45 4.84 -18.78
N ALA A 41 -5.80 5.85 -18.21
CA ALA A 41 -6.07 7.25 -18.50
C ALA A 41 -5.70 7.65 -19.94
N LEU A 42 -4.62 7.09 -20.49
CA LEU A 42 -4.26 7.26 -21.91
C LEU A 42 -5.31 6.69 -22.87
N MET A 43 -6.13 5.74 -22.41
CA MET A 43 -7.24 5.16 -23.19
C MET A 43 -8.54 5.97 -23.13
N GLY A 44 -8.55 7.12 -22.44
CA GLY A 44 -9.68 8.07 -22.47
C GLY A 44 -10.24 8.49 -21.11
N ASP A 45 -9.76 7.91 -20.01
CA ASP A 45 -10.20 8.26 -18.65
C ASP A 45 -9.35 9.39 -18.04
N LYS A 46 -9.74 10.64 -18.30
CA LYS A 46 -9.02 11.82 -17.79
C LYS A 46 -9.01 11.91 -16.26
N ILE A 47 -9.98 11.29 -15.57
CA ILE A 47 -10.05 11.29 -14.10
C ILE A 47 -9.02 10.31 -13.52
N GLY A 48 -8.76 9.20 -14.22
CA GLY A 48 -7.74 8.22 -13.83
C GLY A 48 -6.32 8.77 -13.77
N LEU A 49 -6.01 9.85 -14.49
CA LEU A 49 -4.66 10.45 -14.51
C LEU A 49 -4.34 11.21 -13.21
N VAL A 50 -5.35 11.85 -12.62
CA VAL A 50 -5.24 12.53 -11.32
C VAL A 50 -5.05 11.49 -10.21
N ASP A 51 -5.81 10.39 -10.28
CA ASP A 51 -5.73 9.29 -9.31
C ASP A 51 -4.36 8.58 -9.39
N ALA A 52 -3.85 8.38 -10.62
CA ALA A 52 -2.51 7.85 -10.86
C ALA A 52 -1.41 8.74 -10.25
N ALA A 53 -1.50 10.07 -10.46
CA ALA A 53 -0.54 11.01 -9.91
C ALA A 53 -0.57 11.05 -8.37
N LEU A 54 -1.77 11.05 -7.77
CA LEU A 54 -1.94 10.99 -6.32
C LEU A 54 -1.37 9.69 -5.73
N ASN A 55 -1.66 8.55 -6.35
CA ASN A 55 -1.10 7.25 -5.95
C ASN A 55 0.42 7.23 -6.07
N ALA A 56 0.99 7.81 -7.13
CA ALA A 56 2.45 7.91 -7.30
C ALA A 56 3.11 8.78 -6.23
N VAL A 57 2.53 9.95 -5.90
CA VAL A 57 3.03 10.83 -4.83
C VAL A 57 2.95 10.14 -3.47
N CYS A 58 1.83 9.45 -3.20
CA CYS A 58 1.68 8.66 -1.98
C CYS A 58 2.68 7.51 -1.90
N ALA A 59 2.87 6.76 -3.00
CA ALA A 59 3.83 5.68 -3.09
C ALA A 59 5.26 6.18 -2.83
N PHE A 60 5.63 7.32 -3.41
CA PHE A 60 6.92 7.96 -3.16
C PHE A 60 7.07 8.40 -1.70
N GLY A 61 6.03 9.02 -1.13
CA GLY A 61 6.00 9.45 0.27
C GLY A 61 6.18 8.30 1.27
N ILE A 62 5.51 7.18 1.00
CA ILE A 62 5.58 5.96 1.81
C ILE A 62 6.95 5.29 1.64
N ALA A 63 7.45 5.15 0.41
CA ALA A 63 8.74 4.51 0.12
C ALA A 63 9.93 5.28 0.71
N ARG A 64 9.95 6.61 0.51
CA ARG A 64 11.11 7.44 0.81
C ARG A 64 11.14 7.91 2.27
N PHE A 65 9.98 8.27 2.83
CA PHE A 65 9.89 8.88 4.15
C PHE A 65 9.24 7.98 5.20
N ARG A 66 8.70 6.82 4.81
CA ARG A 66 7.93 5.92 5.70
C ARG A 66 6.84 6.71 6.45
N SER A 67 6.22 7.67 5.76
CA SER A 67 5.31 8.64 6.36
C SER A 67 3.94 8.01 6.64
N ARG A 68 3.53 8.03 7.91
CA ARG A 68 2.20 7.57 8.35
C ARG A 68 1.08 8.40 7.73
N VAL A 69 1.31 9.70 7.58
CA VAL A 69 0.33 10.62 7.00
C VAL A 69 0.13 10.29 5.52
N ALA A 70 1.20 10.01 4.78
CA ALA A 70 1.09 9.58 3.38
C ALA A 70 0.36 8.24 3.26
N ALA A 71 0.64 7.27 4.14
CA ALA A 71 -0.06 5.98 4.15
C ALA A 71 -1.55 6.13 4.50
N GLY A 72 -1.89 6.99 5.45
CA GLY A 72 -3.27 7.28 5.84
C GLY A 72 -4.04 7.99 4.72
N ILE A 73 -3.44 9.00 4.09
CA ILE A 73 -4.03 9.70 2.93
C ILE A 73 -4.27 8.70 1.79
N ALA A 74 -3.28 7.87 1.46
CA ALA A 74 -3.41 6.85 0.41
C ALA A 74 -4.54 5.85 0.71
N LEU A 75 -4.71 5.45 1.97
CA LEU A 75 -5.79 4.57 2.39
C LEU A 75 -7.16 5.22 2.23
N VAL A 76 -7.29 6.48 2.62
CA VAL A 76 -8.55 7.24 2.48
C VAL A 76 -8.92 7.39 1.01
N PHE A 77 -7.96 7.72 0.14
CA PHE A 77 -8.18 7.79 -1.30
C PHE A 77 -8.59 6.43 -1.88
N ALA A 78 -7.85 5.37 -1.56
CA ALA A 78 -8.17 4.02 -2.05
C ALA A 78 -9.58 3.57 -1.61
N LEU A 79 -9.99 3.89 -0.38
CA LEU A 79 -11.35 3.63 0.11
C LEU A 79 -12.39 4.44 -0.66
N GLY A 80 -12.14 5.73 -0.90
CA GLY A 80 -13.00 6.57 -1.72
C GLY A 80 -13.20 6.00 -3.13
N THR A 81 -12.11 5.61 -3.80
CA THR A 81 -12.14 5.01 -5.13
C THR A 81 -12.90 3.68 -5.11
N LEU A 82 -12.71 2.84 -4.09
CA LEU A 82 -13.42 1.57 -3.95
C LEU A 82 -14.94 1.77 -3.74
N ILE A 83 -15.33 2.73 -2.89
CA ILE A 83 -16.74 3.06 -2.65
C ILE A 83 -17.38 3.60 -3.93
N PHE A 84 -16.69 4.50 -4.64
CA PHE A 84 -17.21 5.07 -5.89
C PHE A 84 -17.37 4.00 -6.97
N ALA A 85 -16.39 3.09 -7.10
CA ALA A 85 -16.48 1.95 -8.00
C ALA A 85 -17.63 1.00 -7.61
N GLY A 86 -17.79 0.70 -6.32
CA GLY A 86 -18.87 -0.14 -5.80
C GLY A 86 -20.25 0.47 -6.03
N TYR A 87 -20.42 1.76 -5.76
CA TYR A 87 -21.65 2.49 -6.02
C TYR A 87 -21.99 2.51 -7.51
N GLY A 88 -21.00 2.79 -8.38
CA GLY A 88 -21.19 2.77 -9.82
C GLY A 88 -21.59 1.39 -10.37
N MET A 89 -21.05 0.30 -9.81
CA MET A 89 -21.50 -1.06 -10.15
C MET A 89 -22.91 -1.34 -9.65
N ALA A 90 -23.24 -0.97 -8.41
CA ALA A 90 -24.57 -1.19 -7.82
C ALA A 90 -25.67 -0.37 -8.53
N ALA A 91 -25.33 0.81 -9.04
CA ALA A 91 -26.23 1.68 -9.80
C ALA A 91 -26.41 1.24 -11.27
N GLY A 92 -25.85 0.10 -11.69
CA GLY A 92 -25.91 -0.38 -13.08
C GLY A 92 -25.03 0.41 -14.06
N GLY A 93 -24.10 1.22 -13.55
CA GLY A 93 -23.15 1.99 -14.35
C GLY A 93 -22.08 1.11 -14.99
N ARG A 94 -21.47 1.62 -16.07
CA ARG A 94 -20.36 0.98 -16.80
C ARG A 94 -19.03 1.18 -16.06
N VAL A 95 -18.95 0.74 -14.80
CA VAL A 95 -17.67 0.68 -14.08
C VAL A 95 -16.98 -0.62 -14.47
N SER A 96 -15.71 -0.53 -14.89
CA SER A 96 -14.90 -1.71 -15.19
C SER A 96 -14.64 -2.52 -13.92
N GLY A 97 -15.00 -3.81 -13.92
CA GLY A 97 -14.71 -4.72 -12.81
C GLY A 97 -13.21 -4.81 -12.48
N ALA A 98 -12.34 -4.57 -13.47
CA ALA A 98 -10.90 -4.46 -13.24
C ALA A 98 -10.53 -3.27 -12.36
N GLY A 99 -11.22 -2.13 -12.52
CA GLY A 99 -11.01 -0.93 -11.69
C GLY A 99 -11.39 -1.17 -10.22
N ALA A 100 -12.48 -1.90 -9.98
CA ALA A 100 -12.89 -2.27 -8.62
C ALA A 100 -11.89 -3.21 -7.94
N LEU A 101 -11.34 -4.18 -8.68
CA LEU A 101 -10.28 -5.06 -8.16
C LEU A 101 -8.99 -4.30 -7.85
N ILE A 102 -8.59 -3.37 -8.72
CA ILE A 102 -7.43 -2.50 -8.49
C ILE A 102 -7.63 -1.66 -7.22
N ALA A 103 -8.81 -1.06 -7.05
CA ALA A 103 -9.13 -0.28 -5.86
C ALA A 103 -9.10 -1.13 -4.58
N LEU A 104 -9.60 -2.38 -4.65
CA LEU A 104 -9.56 -3.30 -3.51
C LEU A 104 -8.11 -3.65 -3.12
N PHE A 105 -7.25 -3.94 -4.10
CA PHE A 105 -5.83 -4.19 -3.86
C PHE A 105 -5.12 -2.94 -3.32
N ALA A 106 -5.47 -1.74 -3.81
CA ALA A 106 -4.94 -0.48 -3.31
C ALA A 106 -5.29 -0.27 -1.82
N VAL A 107 -6.55 -0.51 -1.44
CA VAL A 107 -6.99 -0.43 -0.03
C VAL A 107 -6.20 -1.40 0.83
N TRP A 108 -6.05 -2.64 0.39
CA TRP A 108 -5.31 -3.65 1.15
C TRP A 108 -3.83 -3.27 1.31
N ALA A 109 -3.16 -2.84 0.24
CA ALA A 109 -1.75 -2.46 0.26
C ALA A 109 -1.50 -1.23 1.15
N THR A 110 -2.35 -0.22 1.06
CA THR A 110 -2.25 1.02 1.86
C THR A 110 -2.55 0.76 3.34
N ALA A 111 -3.50 -0.13 3.66
CA ALA A 111 -3.78 -0.53 5.04
C ALA A 111 -2.56 -1.23 5.67
N ARG A 112 -1.90 -2.13 4.93
CA ARG A 112 -0.67 -2.81 5.41
C ARG A 112 0.51 -1.86 5.53
N ALA A 113 0.66 -0.91 4.60
CA ALA A 113 1.66 0.16 4.72
C ALA A 113 1.43 1.04 5.96
N LEU A 114 0.17 1.39 6.24
CA LEU A 114 -0.19 2.17 7.42
C LEU A 114 0.12 1.39 8.71
N GLU A 115 -0.27 0.12 8.80
CA GLU A 115 0.03 -0.75 9.93
C GLU A 115 1.55 -0.83 10.18
N ALA A 116 2.33 -1.04 9.13
CA ALA A 116 3.79 -1.14 9.21
C ALA A 116 4.45 0.19 9.64
N THR A 117 4.01 1.33 9.08
CA THR A 117 4.53 2.66 9.45
C THR A 117 4.15 3.08 10.87
N VAL A 118 2.99 2.65 11.38
CA VAL A 118 2.60 2.84 12.78
C VAL A 118 3.51 2.01 13.68
N LYS A 119 3.66 0.71 13.39
CA LYS A 119 4.45 -0.23 14.20
C LYS A 119 5.93 0.11 14.29
N ILE A 120 6.58 0.47 13.18
CA ILE A 120 8.01 0.87 13.14
C ILE A 120 8.31 2.01 14.10
N ARG A 121 7.40 3.00 14.15
CA ARG A 121 7.64 4.28 14.82
C ARG A 121 6.93 4.33 16.19
N GLY A 122 6.36 3.20 16.64
CA GLY A 122 5.69 3.01 17.93
C GLY A 122 6.31 1.84 18.68
N THR A 123 5.64 0.69 18.68
CA THR A 123 6.03 -0.52 19.43
C THR A 123 7.44 -1.05 19.09
N LEU A 124 7.89 -0.91 17.84
CA LEU A 124 9.21 -1.37 17.39
C LEU A 124 10.31 -0.32 17.56
N ALA A 125 9.96 0.95 17.79
CA ALA A 125 10.94 1.99 18.11
C ALA A 125 11.51 1.82 19.53
N ASN A 126 10.73 1.21 20.45
CA ASN A 126 11.10 0.95 21.84
C ASN A 126 11.71 -0.43 22.11
N LYS A 127 11.88 -1.27 21.08
CA LYS A 127 12.72 -2.47 21.16
C LYS A 127 14.01 -2.20 20.38
N PRO A 128 15.01 -1.52 20.98
CA PRO A 128 16.36 -1.63 20.46
C PRO A 128 16.67 -3.13 20.46
N SER A 129 17.15 -3.59 19.31
CA SER A 129 17.54 -4.95 19.03
C SER A 129 18.23 -5.60 20.23
N ARG A 130 17.55 -6.57 20.86
CA ARG A 130 18.15 -7.61 21.74
C ARG A 130 19.25 -8.44 21.06
N LEU A 131 19.68 -8.07 19.84
CA LEU A 131 20.78 -8.69 19.12
C LEU A 131 22.15 -8.10 19.50
N LEU A 132 22.21 -7.06 20.32
CA LEU A 132 23.48 -6.53 20.84
C LEU A 132 23.85 -7.08 22.23
N SER A 133 22.94 -7.75 22.94
CA SER A 133 23.24 -8.39 24.24
C SER A 133 23.69 -9.85 24.13
N ASP A 134 23.61 -10.44 22.93
CA ASP A 134 24.06 -11.81 22.66
C ASP A 134 25.45 -11.83 21.97
N LEU A 135 26.11 -10.68 21.88
CA LEU A 135 27.44 -10.48 21.27
C LEU A 135 28.48 -9.91 22.24
N GLU A 136 28.18 -9.82 23.54
CA GLU A 136 29.15 -9.48 24.61
C GLU A 136 29.42 -10.68 25.52
#